data_AF-A0A0A0D694-F1
#
_entry.id   AF-A0A0A0D694-F1
#
_cell.length_a   1.000
_cell.length_b   1.000
_cell.length_c   1.000
_cell.angle_alpha   90.00
_cell.angle_beta   90.00
_cell.angle_gamma   90.00
#
_symmetry.space_group_name_H-M   'P 1'
#
loop_
_entity.id
_entity.type
_entity.pdbx_description
1 polymer ?
#
loop_
_entity_poly.entity_id
_entity_poly.type
_entity_poly.pdbx_seq_one_letter_code
_entity_poly.pdbx_strand_id
1 'polypeptide(L)'
;MTALSLGLAALLVPPAGASANDSTAELAAGGLVLTRTDDIEMRSEDLFVSAKEIRVTYHFFNRSARDKTVTVAFPMPDVTLDFIDGLTAVPHPGTENFLDFSTRADGKPVSTQVEVKAFADDVDQTALLRKLGVPLYPDIDYDGLTALPKAQRDELIKLGLATVNEFDAGKGWEQHVVPTWTVKTTYHFEQTFPAGREVVIEHRYTPATGSGVGTSLAYPDSGPDSGYAEAVRKYCVDKGFLAAIERARVAAKAEFAPFGDQRVSYILKTGANWAGPIKDFRLVVDKGDPRNLVSFCGDGLKKISPTQFEMRKTDFTPAADLDVLILTPMGNQ
;
A
#
# COMPACT_ATOMS: atom_id res chain seq x y z
N MET A 1 41.17 55.11 -8.72
CA MET A 1 39.83 54.49 -8.57
C MET A 1 39.98 53.04 -8.99
N THR A 2 39.68 52.10 -8.09
CA THR A 2 39.88 50.66 -8.31
C THR A 2 38.61 49.97 -7.89
N ALA A 3 37.87 49.39 -8.85
CA ALA A 3 36.63 48.69 -8.57
C ALA A 3 36.91 47.25 -8.14
N LEU A 4 36.25 46.78 -7.07
CA LEU A 4 36.38 45.42 -6.57
C LEU A 4 35.11 44.63 -6.91
N SER A 5 35.22 43.68 -7.82
CA SER A 5 34.09 42.85 -8.27
C SER A 5 33.91 41.64 -7.37
N LEU A 6 32.89 41.62 -6.51
CA LEU A 6 32.48 40.41 -5.81
C LEU A 6 31.60 39.55 -6.73
N GLY A 7 32.10 38.38 -7.12
CA GLY A 7 31.30 37.34 -7.77
C GLY A 7 30.49 36.56 -6.73
N LEU A 8 29.16 36.52 -6.89
CA LEU A 8 28.27 35.76 -6.00
C LEU A 8 28.22 34.29 -6.45
N ALA A 9 28.91 33.40 -5.75
CA ALA A 9 28.88 31.96 -6.02
C ALA A 9 27.60 31.34 -5.46
N ALA A 10 26.68 30.94 -6.34
CA ALA A 10 25.48 30.21 -5.95
C ALA A 10 25.83 28.74 -5.62
N LEU A 11 25.63 28.33 -4.36
CA LEU A 11 25.69 26.92 -3.99
C LEU A 11 24.46 26.21 -4.57
N LEU A 12 24.67 25.28 -5.50
CA LEU A 12 23.65 24.30 -5.86
C LEU A 12 23.54 23.27 -4.73
N VAL A 13 22.41 23.25 -4.05
CA VAL A 13 22.02 22.15 -3.15
C VAL A 13 21.51 21.00 -4.02
N PRO A 14 22.08 19.79 -3.95
CA PRO A 14 21.55 18.64 -4.68
C PRO A 14 20.20 18.19 -4.08
N PRO A 15 19.24 17.76 -4.89
CA PRO A 15 17.96 17.24 -4.39
C PRO A 15 18.16 15.92 -3.64
N ALA A 16 17.41 15.73 -2.55
CA ALA A 16 17.34 14.45 -1.85
C ALA A 16 16.56 13.41 -2.69
N GLY A 17 16.99 12.15 -2.63
CA GLY A 17 16.41 11.06 -3.43
C GLY A 17 15.14 10.44 -2.85
N ALA A 18 14.31 9.88 -3.73
CA ALA A 18 13.15 9.02 -3.45
C ALA A 18 13.36 7.62 -4.11
N SER A 19 12.41 6.67 -3.99
CA SER A 19 12.82 5.43 -3.30
C SER A 19 12.36 4.01 -3.76
N ALA A 20 11.79 3.65 -4.92
CA ALA A 20 11.57 2.23 -5.41
C ALA A 20 10.94 1.20 -4.41
N ASN A 21 10.88 -0.13 -4.58
CA ASN A 21 10.09 -1.04 -3.67
C ASN A 21 10.84 -2.00 -2.71
N ASP A 22 11.39 -3.14 -3.15
CA ASP A 22 11.94 -4.16 -2.22
C ASP A 22 13.15 -3.66 -1.40
N SER A 23 13.48 -4.24 -0.24
CA SER A 23 14.63 -3.76 0.54
C SER A 23 15.51 -4.85 1.16
N THR A 24 16.79 -4.55 1.37
CA THR A 24 17.57 -5.19 2.44
C THR A 24 17.13 -4.68 3.82
N ALA A 25 17.35 -5.46 4.87
CA ALA A 25 17.09 -5.06 6.26
C ALA A 25 18.13 -5.60 7.25
N GLU A 26 18.15 -5.00 8.44
CA GLU A 26 18.81 -5.51 9.65
C GLU A 26 17.78 -5.60 10.79
N LEU A 27 17.91 -6.60 11.67
CA LEU A 27 17.12 -6.66 12.90
C LEU A 27 17.80 -5.83 13.99
N ALA A 28 17.23 -4.66 14.28
CA ALA A 28 17.63 -3.81 15.40
C ALA A 28 16.80 -4.13 16.67
N ALA A 29 17.18 -3.53 17.80
CA ALA A 29 16.44 -3.68 19.06
C ALA A 29 15.00 -3.12 19.04
N GLY A 30 14.61 -2.40 17.98
CA GLY A 30 13.26 -1.92 17.69
C GLY A 30 12.57 -2.65 16.53
N GLY A 31 13.07 -3.80 16.10
CA GLY A 31 12.55 -4.56 14.95
C GLY A 31 13.36 -4.36 13.67
N LEU A 32 12.73 -4.69 12.53
CA LEU A 32 13.31 -4.53 11.20
C LEU A 32 13.60 -3.06 10.89
N VAL A 33 14.84 -2.80 10.47
CA VAL A 33 15.28 -1.51 9.91
C VAL A 33 15.70 -1.76 8.47
N LEU A 34 15.07 -1.05 7.53
CA LEU A 34 15.44 -1.15 6.12
C LEU A 34 16.83 -0.56 5.90
N THR A 35 17.73 -1.38 5.37
CA THR A 35 19.12 -1.02 5.06
C THR A 35 19.33 -0.93 3.56
N ARG A 36 20.41 -0.26 3.14
CA ARG A 36 20.78 -0.09 1.73
C ARG A 36 21.99 -0.94 1.36
N THR A 37 21.96 -1.59 0.19
CA THR A 37 23.08 -2.36 -0.35
C THR A 37 23.60 -1.77 -1.66
N ASP A 38 24.92 -1.66 -1.76
CA ASP A 38 25.64 -1.30 -2.99
C ASP A 38 26.13 -2.54 -3.77
N ASP A 39 25.78 -3.76 -3.35
CA ASP A 39 26.23 -5.00 -3.99
C ASP A 39 25.14 -5.71 -4.82
N ILE A 40 23.86 -5.45 -4.55
CA ILE A 40 22.73 -6.10 -5.24
C ILE A 40 21.92 -5.03 -6.00
N GLU A 41 21.85 -5.16 -7.33
CA GLU A 41 21.05 -4.29 -8.20
C GLU A 41 19.72 -4.95 -8.57
N MET A 42 18.62 -4.18 -8.60
CA MET A 42 17.36 -4.62 -9.21
C MET A 42 17.43 -4.35 -10.72
N ARG A 43 17.43 -5.42 -11.53
CA ARG A 43 17.48 -5.32 -12.99
C ARG A 43 16.11 -5.17 -13.61
N SER A 44 15.13 -5.89 -13.10
CA SER A 44 13.75 -5.70 -13.54
C SER A 44 12.74 -6.00 -12.45
N GLU A 45 11.56 -5.45 -12.68
CA GLU A 45 10.33 -5.68 -11.94
C GLU A 45 9.18 -5.85 -12.94
N ASP A 46 8.46 -6.98 -12.85
CA ASP A 46 7.18 -7.20 -13.53
C ASP A 46 6.08 -7.28 -12.47
N LEU A 47 5.39 -6.16 -12.24
CA LEU A 47 4.36 -5.96 -11.23
C LEU A 47 2.96 -6.01 -11.85
N PHE A 48 2.13 -6.92 -11.35
CA PHE A 48 0.72 -7.05 -11.67
C PHE A 48 -0.15 -6.67 -10.46
N VAL A 49 -1.09 -5.74 -10.68
CA VAL A 49 -1.96 -5.17 -9.64
C VAL A 49 -3.43 -5.34 -10.01
N SER A 50 -4.22 -5.88 -9.10
CA SER A 50 -5.68 -6.00 -9.23
C SER A 50 -6.36 -5.99 -7.86
N ALA A 51 -7.67 -5.74 -7.82
CA ALA A 51 -8.51 -5.80 -6.62
C ALA A 51 -8.63 -7.19 -5.95
N LYS A 52 -7.90 -8.21 -6.42
CA LYS A 52 -7.95 -9.60 -5.92
C LYS A 52 -6.58 -10.25 -5.74
N GLU A 53 -5.56 -9.72 -6.38
CA GLU A 53 -4.23 -10.32 -6.46
C GLU A 53 -3.21 -9.25 -6.80
N ILE A 54 -2.13 -9.22 -6.03
CA ILE A 54 -0.83 -8.66 -6.43
C ILE A 54 0.08 -9.85 -6.78
N ARG A 55 0.81 -9.71 -7.89
CA ARG A 55 1.98 -10.55 -8.21
C ARG A 55 3.12 -9.65 -8.61
N VAL A 56 4.33 -9.93 -8.15
CA VAL A 56 5.53 -9.24 -8.62
C VAL A 56 6.68 -10.22 -8.81
N THR A 57 7.43 -10.05 -9.89
CA THR A 57 8.64 -10.80 -10.19
C THR A 57 9.82 -9.85 -10.33
N TYR A 58 10.83 -10.04 -9.51
CA TYR A 58 12.07 -9.26 -9.50
C TYR A 58 13.24 -10.07 -10.01
N HIS A 59 14.13 -9.41 -10.77
CA HIS A 59 15.42 -9.96 -11.15
C HIS A 59 16.52 -9.19 -10.42
N PHE A 60 17.14 -9.82 -9.41
CA PHE A 60 18.19 -9.24 -8.60
C PHE A 60 19.55 -9.78 -9.00
N PHE A 61 20.55 -8.92 -9.19
CA PHE A 61 21.90 -9.32 -9.57
C PHE A 61 22.94 -8.86 -8.57
N ASN A 62 23.77 -9.79 -8.10
CA ASN A 62 24.93 -9.48 -7.26
C ASN A 62 26.10 -9.03 -8.14
N ARG A 63 26.40 -7.73 -8.13
CA ARG A 63 27.52 -7.15 -8.89
C ARG A 63 28.88 -7.29 -8.19
N SER A 64 28.92 -7.89 -7.00
CA SER A 64 30.15 -8.11 -6.23
C SER A 64 30.81 -9.45 -6.57
N ALA A 65 32.11 -9.54 -6.28
CA ALA A 65 32.93 -10.74 -6.53
C ALA A 65 32.82 -11.81 -5.42
N ARG A 66 31.77 -11.79 -4.58
CA ARG A 66 31.52 -12.74 -3.49
C ARG A 66 30.03 -13.00 -3.33
N ASP A 67 29.67 -14.18 -2.84
CA ASP A 67 28.30 -14.46 -2.44
C ASP A 67 27.87 -13.51 -1.31
N LYS A 68 26.61 -13.08 -1.35
CA LYS A 68 26.03 -12.10 -0.42
C LYS A 68 24.75 -12.67 0.16
N THR A 69 24.73 -12.94 1.46
CA THR A 69 23.50 -13.26 2.20
C THR A 69 23.01 -11.99 2.90
N VAL A 70 21.73 -11.69 2.77
CA VAL A 70 21.07 -10.51 3.36
C VAL A 70 19.65 -10.86 3.77
N THR A 71 19.14 -10.20 4.81
CA THR A 71 17.70 -10.17 5.08
C THR A 71 17.02 -9.36 3.98
N VAL A 72 16.14 -9.99 3.20
CA VAL A 72 15.18 -9.32 2.32
C VAL A 72 13.95 -9.01 3.14
N ALA A 73 13.43 -7.79 3.02
CA ALA A 73 12.22 -7.32 3.68
C ALA A 73 11.23 -6.74 2.66
N PHE A 74 10.01 -7.27 2.69
CA PHE A 74 8.87 -6.82 1.90
C PHE A 74 7.82 -6.19 2.82
N PRO A 75 7.76 -4.85 2.93
CA PRO A 75 6.72 -4.16 3.67
C PRO A 75 5.41 -4.19 2.87
N MET A 76 4.33 -4.57 3.55
CA MET A 76 2.97 -4.48 3.01
C MET A 76 2.47 -3.04 3.07
N PRO A 77 1.53 -2.64 2.21
CA PRO A 77 0.73 -1.43 2.41
C PRO A 77 0.09 -1.41 3.81
N ASP A 78 0.11 -0.23 4.44
CA ASP A 78 -0.52 0.03 5.74
C ASP A 78 -2.02 -0.32 5.72
N VAL A 79 -2.51 -1.04 6.74
CA VAL A 79 -3.92 -1.43 6.88
C VAL A 79 -4.52 -0.77 8.12
N THR A 80 -5.34 0.26 7.92
CA THR A 80 -6.09 0.92 9.01
C THR A 80 -7.35 0.13 9.36
N LEU A 81 -7.54 -0.14 10.64
CA LEU A 81 -8.69 -0.91 11.15
C LEU A 81 -9.93 -0.03 11.38
N ASP A 82 -10.29 0.82 10.43
CA ASP A 82 -11.51 1.63 10.56
C ASP A 82 -12.78 0.83 10.26
N PHE A 83 -13.90 1.32 10.80
CA PHE A 83 -15.20 0.66 10.76
C PHE A 83 -15.89 0.71 9.38
N ILE A 84 -15.35 1.46 8.41
CA ILE A 84 -15.99 1.69 7.10
C ILE A 84 -15.36 0.79 6.03
N ASP A 85 -14.04 0.62 6.02
CA ASP A 85 -13.31 -0.18 5.03
C ASP A 85 -12.59 -1.42 5.60
N GLY A 86 -12.22 -1.43 6.90
CA GLY A 86 -11.21 -2.36 7.42
C GLY A 86 -11.64 -3.83 7.57
N LEU A 87 -12.90 -4.09 7.93
CA LEU A 87 -13.35 -5.40 8.44
C LEU A 87 -13.65 -6.48 7.39
N THR A 88 -13.69 -6.14 6.09
CA THR A 88 -14.05 -7.08 5.02
C THR A 88 -13.01 -7.19 3.89
N ALA A 89 -11.92 -6.44 3.99
CA ALA A 89 -10.93 -6.27 2.91
C ALA A 89 -9.81 -7.34 2.87
N VAL A 90 -9.73 -8.23 3.87
CA VAL A 90 -8.62 -9.21 4.04
C VAL A 90 -9.10 -10.66 3.91
N PRO A 91 -8.36 -11.57 3.24
CA PRO A 91 -8.81 -12.96 3.04
C PRO A 91 -8.77 -13.83 4.32
N HIS A 92 -7.84 -13.58 5.25
CA HIS A 92 -7.58 -14.46 6.40
C HIS A 92 -7.50 -13.67 7.73
N PRO A 93 -8.61 -13.03 8.16
CA PRO A 93 -8.65 -12.28 9.42
C PRO A 93 -8.28 -13.14 10.64
N GLY A 94 -7.71 -12.52 11.67
CA GLY A 94 -7.25 -13.18 12.90
C GLY A 94 -5.97 -14.01 12.73
N THR A 95 -5.32 -13.97 11.56
CA THR A 95 -4.08 -14.72 11.28
C THR A 95 -2.89 -13.80 11.05
N GLU A 96 -1.68 -14.31 11.28
CA GLU A 96 -0.45 -13.57 11.00
C GLU A 96 -0.25 -13.32 9.50
N ASN A 97 -0.63 -14.29 8.65
CA ASN A 97 -0.61 -14.15 7.19
C ASN A 97 -1.98 -13.75 6.63
N PHE A 98 -2.54 -12.66 7.16
CA PHE A 98 -3.91 -12.23 6.84
C PHE A 98 -4.17 -11.84 5.37
N LEU A 99 -3.11 -11.76 4.54
CA LEU A 99 -3.14 -11.37 3.12
C LEU A 99 -2.80 -12.52 2.14
N ASP A 100 -2.62 -13.77 2.61
CA ASP A 100 -2.14 -14.91 1.78
C ASP A 100 -0.81 -14.59 1.05
N PHE A 101 0.14 -13.97 1.76
CA PHE A 101 1.48 -13.72 1.24
C PHE A 101 2.26 -15.01 1.05
N SER A 102 2.88 -15.14 -0.12
CA SER A 102 3.78 -16.22 -0.48
C SER A 102 4.93 -15.71 -1.33
N THR A 103 6.13 -16.28 -1.14
CA THR A 103 7.35 -15.89 -1.84
C THR A 103 8.13 -17.10 -2.37
N ARG A 104 8.86 -16.90 -3.46
CA ARG A 104 9.78 -17.87 -4.06
C ARG A 104 11.12 -17.22 -4.41
N ALA A 105 12.18 -18.02 -4.37
CA ALA A 105 13.49 -17.69 -4.92
C ALA A 105 13.93 -18.78 -5.90
N ASP A 106 14.30 -18.40 -7.13
CA ASP A 106 14.56 -19.30 -8.26
C ASP A 106 13.46 -20.39 -8.41
N GLY A 107 12.19 -19.97 -8.30
CA GLY A 107 11.00 -20.83 -8.38
C GLY A 107 10.71 -21.72 -7.16
N LYS A 108 11.62 -21.79 -6.18
CA LYS A 108 11.45 -22.59 -4.95
C LYS A 108 10.73 -21.78 -3.86
N PRO A 109 9.75 -22.34 -3.15
CA PRO A 109 9.12 -21.67 -2.00
C PRO A 109 10.15 -21.27 -0.93
N VAL A 110 10.01 -20.06 -0.39
CA VAL A 110 10.82 -19.55 0.72
C VAL A 110 9.93 -19.34 1.95
N SER A 111 10.43 -19.73 3.11
CA SER A 111 9.73 -19.53 4.40
C SER A 111 10.07 -18.15 4.95
N THR A 112 9.04 -17.37 5.26
CA THR A 112 9.13 -16.01 5.82
C THR A 112 8.90 -15.98 7.31
N GLN A 113 9.55 -15.03 7.98
CA GLN A 113 9.12 -14.48 9.26
C GLN A 113 8.30 -13.21 9.01
N VAL A 114 7.52 -12.77 10.00
CA VAL A 114 6.66 -11.58 9.88
C VAL A 114 6.88 -10.66 11.07
N GLU A 115 7.16 -9.39 10.79
CA GLU A 115 7.03 -8.33 11.80
C GLU A 115 5.67 -7.64 11.63
N VAL A 116 4.92 -7.53 12.72
CA VAL A 116 3.71 -6.70 12.77
C VAL A 116 3.78 -5.72 13.93
N LYS A 117 3.57 -4.45 13.57
CA LYS A 117 3.48 -3.29 14.46
C LYS A 117 2.12 -2.60 14.30
N ALA A 118 1.69 -1.93 15.37
CA ALA A 118 0.45 -1.18 15.42
C ALA A 118 0.73 0.29 15.76
N PHE A 119 0.21 1.21 14.96
CA PHE A 119 0.45 2.64 15.05
C PHE A 119 -0.85 3.43 15.23
N ALA A 120 -0.78 4.51 16.01
CA ALA A 120 -1.78 5.58 16.02
C ALA A 120 -1.04 6.93 16.01
N ASP A 121 -1.48 7.87 15.18
CA ASP A 121 -0.84 9.18 14.96
C ASP A 121 0.69 9.08 14.73
N ASP A 122 1.12 8.12 13.91
CA ASP A 122 2.52 7.73 13.63
C ASP A 122 3.37 7.32 14.85
N VAL A 123 2.76 7.12 16.03
CA VAL A 123 3.42 6.55 17.21
C VAL A 123 3.27 5.02 17.23
N ASP A 124 4.37 4.29 17.40
CA ASP A 124 4.36 2.83 17.60
C ASP A 124 3.81 2.49 18.99
N GLN A 125 2.67 1.80 19.03
CA GLN A 125 1.94 1.38 20.23
C GLN A 125 1.97 -0.15 20.42
N THR A 126 2.78 -0.87 19.63
CA THR A 126 2.88 -2.33 19.60
C THR A 126 3.12 -2.94 20.99
N ALA A 127 3.98 -2.30 21.79
CA ALA A 127 4.30 -2.77 23.14
C ALA A 127 3.12 -2.61 24.13
N LEU A 128 2.26 -1.60 23.95
CA LEU A 128 1.07 -1.39 24.77
C LEU A 128 0.01 -2.45 24.47
N LEU A 129 -0.34 -2.64 23.19
CA LEU A 129 -1.35 -3.62 22.78
C LEU A 129 -0.94 -5.06 23.15
N ARG A 130 0.32 -5.45 22.88
CA ARG A 130 0.86 -6.76 23.30
C ARG A 130 0.82 -6.95 24.82
N LYS A 131 1.09 -5.91 25.62
CA LYS A 131 0.98 -5.94 27.09
C LYS A 131 -0.46 -6.08 27.60
N LEU A 132 -1.44 -5.56 26.85
CA LEU A 132 -2.87 -5.70 27.14
C LEU A 132 -3.47 -7.02 26.63
N GLY A 133 -2.70 -7.83 25.89
CA GLY A 133 -3.19 -9.07 25.27
C GLY A 133 -4.06 -8.85 24.03
N VAL A 134 -4.04 -7.66 23.45
CA VAL A 134 -4.83 -7.29 22.26
C VAL A 134 -4.13 -7.80 20.99
N PRO A 135 -4.81 -8.58 20.12
CA PRO A 135 -4.28 -8.95 18.81
C PRO A 135 -3.99 -7.72 17.95
N LEU A 136 -2.88 -7.71 17.21
CA LEU A 136 -2.50 -6.55 16.39
C LEU A 136 -3.06 -6.60 14.96
N TYR A 137 -3.30 -7.80 14.45
CA TYR A 137 -3.71 -8.07 13.08
C TYR A 137 -5.18 -7.66 12.85
N PRO A 138 -5.61 -7.46 11.59
CA PRO A 138 -7.02 -7.34 11.27
C PRO A 138 -7.78 -8.64 11.61
N ASP A 139 -8.85 -8.52 12.37
CA ASP A 139 -9.75 -9.59 12.78
C ASP A 139 -11.21 -9.15 12.57
N ILE A 140 -12.16 -10.08 12.63
CA ILE A 140 -13.60 -9.81 12.59
C ILE A 140 -14.22 -9.73 13.99
N ASP A 141 -13.50 -10.20 15.02
CA ASP A 141 -13.91 -10.16 16.42
C ASP A 141 -12.96 -9.25 17.23
N TYR A 142 -13.54 -8.23 17.88
CA TYR A 142 -12.84 -7.34 18.80
C TYR A 142 -13.55 -7.23 20.16
N ASP A 143 -14.40 -8.21 20.54
CA ASP A 143 -15.06 -8.24 21.86
C ASP A 143 -14.03 -8.19 23.01
N GLY A 144 -12.81 -8.67 22.77
CA GLY A 144 -11.67 -8.52 23.68
C GLY A 144 -11.34 -7.07 24.06
N LEU A 145 -11.49 -6.10 23.13
CA LEU A 145 -11.34 -4.66 23.44
C LEU A 145 -12.49 -4.16 24.31
N THR A 146 -13.73 -4.52 23.97
CA THR A 146 -14.93 -4.19 24.77
C THR A 146 -14.85 -4.77 26.19
N ALA A 147 -14.22 -5.94 26.36
CA ALA A 147 -14.02 -6.62 27.63
C ALA A 147 -12.91 -6.03 28.52
N LEU A 148 -11.98 -5.22 27.98
CA LEU A 148 -10.92 -4.59 28.79
C LEU A 148 -11.50 -3.71 29.91
N PRO A 149 -10.88 -3.65 31.10
CA PRO A 149 -11.20 -2.67 32.15
C PRO A 149 -11.35 -1.24 31.62
N LYS A 150 -12.40 -0.51 32.08
CA LYS A 150 -12.75 0.81 31.53
C LYS A 150 -11.56 1.77 31.41
N ALA A 151 -10.70 1.85 32.43
CA ALA A 151 -9.53 2.73 32.40
C ALA A 151 -8.53 2.42 31.27
N GLN A 152 -8.41 1.16 30.85
CA GLN A 152 -7.59 0.76 29.71
C GLN A 152 -8.27 1.10 28.38
N ARG A 153 -9.60 0.95 28.29
CA ARG A 153 -10.36 1.42 27.11
C ARG A 153 -10.29 2.93 26.95
N ASP A 154 -10.45 3.67 28.05
CA ASP A 154 -10.28 5.13 28.10
C ASP A 154 -8.86 5.56 27.67
N GLU A 155 -7.83 4.79 28.04
CA GLU A 155 -6.44 5.01 27.63
C GLU A 155 -6.23 4.73 26.13
N LEU A 156 -6.74 3.61 25.60
CA LEU A 156 -6.67 3.29 24.16
C LEU A 156 -7.41 4.33 23.30
N ILE A 157 -8.61 4.76 23.72
CA ILE A 157 -9.39 5.79 23.02
C ILE A 157 -8.63 7.13 23.04
N LYS A 158 -8.05 7.51 24.17
CA LYS A 158 -7.22 8.72 24.29
C LYS A 158 -5.96 8.67 23.41
N LEU A 159 -5.45 7.49 23.10
CA LEU A 159 -4.26 7.27 22.26
C LEU A 159 -4.58 7.06 20.77
N GLY A 160 -5.84 7.24 20.34
CA GLY A 160 -6.25 7.01 18.95
C GLY A 160 -6.23 5.54 18.50
N LEU A 161 -6.13 4.60 19.45
CA LEU A 161 -6.08 3.16 19.19
C LEU A 161 -7.46 2.49 19.12
N ALA A 162 -8.49 3.13 19.68
CA ALA A 162 -9.85 2.62 19.65
C ALA A 162 -10.89 3.75 19.62
N THR A 163 -12.12 3.42 19.23
CA THR A 163 -13.29 4.29 19.39
C THR A 163 -14.49 3.52 19.94
N VAL A 164 -15.51 4.24 20.40
CA VAL A 164 -16.79 3.65 20.79
C VAL A 164 -17.71 3.65 19.58
N ASN A 165 -18.20 2.46 19.22
CA ASN A 165 -19.28 2.26 18.26
C ASN A 165 -20.57 2.00 19.04
N GLU A 166 -21.64 2.71 18.70
CA GLU A 166 -22.95 2.58 19.36
C GLU A 166 -24.01 2.15 18.33
N PHE A 167 -24.72 1.06 18.60
CA PHE A 167 -25.79 0.57 17.72
C PHE A 167 -26.90 -0.14 18.50
N ASP A 168 -28.09 -0.22 17.90
CA ASP A 168 -29.20 -1.06 18.38
C ASP A 168 -29.50 -2.16 17.36
N ALA A 169 -29.22 -3.41 17.73
CA ALA A 169 -29.48 -4.59 16.91
C ALA A 169 -30.89 -5.18 17.10
N GLY A 170 -31.86 -4.36 17.51
CA GLY A 170 -33.21 -4.77 17.90
C GLY A 170 -33.30 -5.26 19.36
N LYS A 171 -32.38 -4.82 20.22
CA LYS A 171 -32.25 -5.22 21.64
C LYS A 171 -32.14 -4.03 22.60
N GLY A 172 -32.08 -2.81 22.08
CA GLY A 172 -31.59 -1.62 22.78
C GLY A 172 -30.17 -1.27 22.38
N TRP A 173 -29.73 -0.07 22.76
CA TRP A 173 -28.39 0.44 22.45
C TRP A 173 -27.29 -0.33 23.18
N GLU A 174 -26.35 -0.88 22.40
CA GLU A 174 -25.12 -1.52 22.87
C GLU A 174 -23.91 -0.62 22.53
N GLN A 175 -22.95 -0.54 23.46
CA GLN A 175 -21.66 0.15 23.27
C GLN A 175 -20.55 -0.86 23.08
N HIS A 176 -19.87 -0.82 21.94
CA HIS A 176 -18.75 -1.68 21.58
C HIS A 176 -17.47 -0.85 21.38
N VAL A 177 -16.31 -1.36 21.79
CA VAL A 177 -15.03 -0.66 21.59
C VAL A 177 -14.29 -1.32 20.44
N VAL A 178 -14.25 -0.62 19.31
CA VAL A 178 -13.64 -1.09 18.06
C VAL A 178 -12.24 -0.48 17.90
N PRO A 179 -11.29 -1.16 17.23
CA PRO A 179 -9.96 -0.60 16.97
C PRO A 179 -10.03 0.61 16.03
N THR A 180 -8.96 1.40 16.01
CA THR A 180 -8.71 2.45 15.01
C THR A 180 -7.25 2.54 14.58
N TRP A 181 -6.38 1.60 15.01
CA TRP A 181 -4.95 1.64 14.70
C TRP A 181 -4.62 1.22 13.25
N THR A 182 -3.49 1.69 12.76
CA THR A 182 -2.89 1.24 11.50
C THR A 182 -1.94 0.08 11.77
N VAL A 183 -2.21 -1.07 11.15
CA VAL A 183 -1.36 -2.26 11.13
C VAL A 183 -0.29 -2.06 10.06
N LYS A 184 0.98 -2.19 10.44
CA LYS A 184 2.13 -2.20 9.52
C LYS A 184 2.79 -3.58 9.59
N THR A 185 2.84 -4.25 8.44
CA THR A 185 3.28 -5.65 8.32
C THR A 185 4.48 -5.75 7.38
N THR A 186 5.53 -6.45 7.78
CA THR A 186 6.71 -6.70 6.94
C THR A 186 7.04 -8.20 6.94
N TYR A 187 7.00 -8.82 5.76
CA TYR A 187 7.50 -10.19 5.58
C TYR A 187 9.01 -10.14 5.34
N HIS A 188 9.78 -11.03 5.96
CA HIS A 188 11.23 -11.05 5.79
C HIS A 188 11.82 -12.46 5.77
N PHE A 189 12.94 -12.61 5.07
CA PHE A 189 13.66 -13.88 4.88
C PHE A 189 15.13 -13.64 4.53
N GLU A 190 16.00 -14.59 4.87
CA GLU A 190 17.40 -14.57 4.42
C GLU A 190 17.49 -15.04 2.97
N GLN A 191 18.12 -14.25 2.10
CA GLN A 191 18.41 -14.64 0.72
C GLN A 191 19.91 -14.54 0.43
N THR A 192 20.47 -15.61 -0.14
CA THR A 192 21.82 -15.61 -0.71
C THR A 192 21.77 -15.30 -2.19
N PHE A 193 22.47 -14.26 -2.61
CA PHE A 193 22.70 -13.89 -4.00
C PHE A 193 24.14 -14.29 -4.38
N PRO A 194 24.36 -15.29 -5.26
CA PRO A 194 25.71 -15.74 -5.59
C PRO A 194 26.51 -14.70 -6.40
N ALA A 195 27.84 -14.71 -6.27
CA ALA A 195 28.75 -13.78 -6.93
C ALA A 195 28.53 -13.70 -8.46
N GLY A 196 28.34 -12.49 -8.99
CA GLY A 196 28.18 -12.27 -10.43
C GLY A 196 26.97 -12.98 -11.06
N ARG A 197 25.95 -13.34 -10.25
CA ARG A 197 24.75 -14.05 -10.70
C ARG A 197 23.47 -13.28 -10.39
N GLU A 198 22.45 -13.64 -11.17
CA GLU A 198 21.07 -13.24 -10.99
C GLU A 198 20.32 -14.27 -10.14
N VAL A 199 19.37 -13.80 -9.33
CA VAL A 199 18.36 -14.58 -8.59
C VAL A 199 17.01 -13.99 -8.92
N VAL A 200 16.03 -14.84 -9.23
CA VAL A 200 14.64 -14.41 -9.43
C VAL A 200 13.89 -14.53 -8.12
N ILE A 201 13.25 -13.44 -7.67
CA ILE A 201 12.35 -13.43 -6.51
C ILE A 201 10.93 -13.18 -7.01
N GLU A 202 9.99 -14.02 -6.57
CA GLU A 202 8.57 -13.90 -6.92
C GLU A 202 7.76 -13.70 -5.65
N HIS A 203 6.80 -12.78 -5.65
CA HIS A 203 5.84 -12.57 -4.56
C HIS A 203 4.40 -12.63 -5.07
N ARG A 204 3.50 -13.14 -4.25
CA ARG A 204 2.05 -13.18 -4.51
C ARG A 204 1.27 -13.02 -3.22
N TYR A 205 0.24 -12.17 -3.24
CA TYR A 205 -0.69 -11.96 -2.12
C TYR A 205 -2.02 -11.38 -2.60
N THR A 206 -3.05 -11.43 -1.75
CA THR A 206 -4.31 -10.68 -1.92
C THR A 206 -4.19 -9.33 -1.23
N PRO A 207 -4.37 -8.19 -1.94
CA PRO A 207 -4.28 -6.87 -1.33
C PRO A 207 -5.49 -6.57 -0.43
N ALA A 208 -5.26 -5.82 0.64
CA ALA A 208 -6.31 -5.25 1.50
C ALA A 208 -7.13 -4.19 0.73
N THR A 209 -8.10 -4.64 -0.06
CA THR A 209 -8.83 -3.79 -1.01
C THR A 209 -10.01 -3.10 -0.33
N GLY A 210 -9.79 -1.89 0.20
CA GLY A 210 -10.87 -1.02 0.69
C GLY A 210 -11.92 -0.80 -0.40
N SER A 211 -13.21 -0.79 -0.05
CA SER A 211 -14.30 -0.95 -1.02
C SER A 211 -15.56 -0.17 -0.63
N GLY A 212 -15.82 0.96 -1.30
CA GLY A 212 -16.97 1.81 -1.04
C GLY A 212 -18.24 1.38 -1.78
N VAL A 213 -19.41 1.48 -1.12
CA VAL A 213 -20.73 1.31 -1.76
C VAL A 213 -21.03 2.43 -2.76
N GLY A 214 -20.48 3.61 -2.51
CA GLY A 214 -20.39 4.71 -3.48
C GLY A 214 -18.92 5.07 -3.75
N THR A 215 -18.67 6.26 -4.28
CA THR A 215 -17.30 6.79 -4.43
C THR A 215 -17.21 8.27 -4.07
N SER A 216 -16.05 8.71 -3.57
CA SER A 216 -15.75 10.12 -3.29
C SER A 216 -15.83 11.01 -4.55
N LEU A 217 -15.71 10.42 -5.75
CA LEU A 217 -15.88 11.12 -7.03
C LEU A 217 -17.34 11.47 -7.38
N ALA A 218 -18.31 11.16 -6.53
CA ALA A 218 -19.74 11.41 -6.79
C ALA A 218 -20.19 12.88 -6.64
N TYR A 219 -19.39 13.76 -6.00
CA TYR A 219 -19.79 15.12 -5.61
C TYR A 219 -18.75 16.20 -6.04
N PRO A 220 -18.80 16.68 -7.29
CA PRO A 220 -17.66 17.36 -7.93
C PRO A 220 -17.33 18.81 -7.48
N ASP A 221 -18.19 19.47 -6.71
CA ASP A 221 -18.01 20.88 -6.29
C ASP A 221 -17.87 21.04 -4.75
N SER A 222 -17.18 20.11 -4.10
CA SER A 222 -17.08 20.02 -2.63
C SER A 222 -15.90 20.78 -1.98
N GLY A 223 -15.09 21.51 -2.77
CA GLY A 223 -13.97 22.34 -2.28
C GLY A 223 -12.59 21.67 -2.31
N PRO A 224 -11.49 22.42 -2.04
CA PRO A 224 -10.11 21.93 -2.24
C PRO A 224 -9.68 20.83 -1.25
N ASP A 225 -10.27 20.84 -0.06
CA ASP A 225 -9.97 19.92 1.05
C ASP A 225 -11.00 18.77 1.15
N SER A 226 -11.81 18.59 0.10
CA SER A 226 -12.79 17.50 0.00
C SER A 226 -12.16 16.16 -0.37
N GLY A 227 -12.80 15.06 0.02
CA GLY A 227 -12.44 13.72 -0.46
C GLY A 227 -12.55 13.56 -1.99
N TYR A 228 -13.35 14.38 -2.66
CA TYR A 228 -13.36 14.49 -4.13
C TYR A 228 -12.03 15.04 -4.64
N ALA A 229 -11.61 16.20 -4.13
CA ALA A 229 -10.35 16.85 -4.54
C ALA A 229 -9.12 16.05 -4.11
N GLU A 230 -9.18 15.34 -2.98
CA GLU A 230 -8.16 14.37 -2.58
C GLU A 230 -8.08 13.20 -3.56
N ALA A 231 -9.19 12.51 -3.84
CA ALA A 231 -9.21 11.38 -4.77
C ALA A 231 -8.74 11.77 -6.18
N VAL A 232 -9.11 12.97 -6.65
CA VAL A 232 -8.61 13.50 -7.93
C VAL A 232 -7.09 13.64 -7.94
N ARG A 233 -6.48 14.09 -6.84
CA ARG A 233 -5.00 14.16 -6.69
C ARG A 233 -4.38 12.77 -6.55
N LYS A 234 -4.88 11.95 -5.61
CA LYS A 234 -4.32 10.65 -5.21
C LYS A 234 -4.31 9.63 -6.33
N TYR A 235 -5.40 9.55 -7.10
CA TYR A 235 -5.56 8.58 -8.18
C TYR A 235 -5.32 9.18 -9.58
N CYS A 236 -4.73 10.37 -9.67
CA CYS A 236 -4.47 11.13 -10.90
C CYS A 236 -5.67 11.19 -11.85
N VAL A 237 -6.85 11.53 -11.33
CA VAL A 237 -8.12 11.45 -12.07
C VAL A 237 -8.21 12.53 -13.14
N ASP A 238 -8.33 12.12 -14.40
CA ASP A 238 -8.37 13.04 -15.53
C ASP A 238 -9.80 13.46 -15.96
N LYS A 239 -9.88 14.44 -16.87
CA LYS A 239 -11.16 14.95 -17.40
C LYS A 239 -11.93 13.90 -18.22
N GLY A 240 -11.25 12.92 -18.82
CA GLY A 240 -11.87 11.83 -19.56
C GLY A 240 -12.55 10.81 -18.65
N PHE A 241 -11.95 10.55 -17.49
CA PHE A 241 -12.48 9.73 -16.41
C PHE A 241 -13.72 10.36 -15.76
N LEU A 242 -13.64 11.64 -15.36
CA LEU A 242 -14.79 12.39 -14.85
C LEU A 242 -15.93 12.43 -15.88
N ALA A 243 -15.63 12.65 -17.16
CA ALA A 243 -16.62 12.57 -18.24
C ALA A 243 -17.18 11.15 -18.47
N ALA A 244 -16.48 10.09 -18.06
CA ALA A 244 -17.01 8.72 -18.09
C ALA A 244 -18.00 8.48 -16.95
N ILE A 245 -17.71 8.98 -15.75
CA ILE A 245 -18.63 8.96 -14.60
C ILE A 245 -19.94 9.70 -14.96
N GLU A 246 -19.83 10.93 -15.46
CA GLU A 246 -21.00 11.76 -15.79
C GLU A 246 -21.86 11.13 -16.91
N ARG A 247 -21.24 10.56 -17.95
CA ARG A 247 -21.96 9.81 -19.00
C ARG A 247 -22.76 8.63 -18.42
N ALA A 248 -22.17 7.89 -17.47
CA ALA A 248 -22.86 6.76 -16.83
C ALA A 248 -24.01 7.25 -15.94
N ARG A 249 -23.82 8.31 -15.16
CA ARG A 249 -24.86 8.95 -14.34
C ARG A 249 -26.07 9.39 -15.18
N VAL A 250 -25.82 10.12 -16.27
CA VAL A 250 -26.86 10.58 -17.20
C VAL A 250 -27.57 9.40 -17.89
N ALA A 251 -26.84 8.37 -18.30
CA ALA A 251 -27.43 7.17 -18.91
C ALA A 251 -28.31 6.38 -17.92
N ALA A 252 -27.90 6.28 -16.66
CA ALA A 252 -28.68 5.65 -15.58
C ALA A 252 -29.85 6.51 -15.08
N LYS A 253 -29.90 7.80 -15.46
CA LYS A 253 -30.78 8.84 -14.86
C LYS A 253 -30.60 8.97 -13.33
N ALA A 254 -29.40 8.67 -12.85
CA ALA A 254 -29.09 8.70 -11.42
C ALA A 254 -28.81 10.13 -10.93
N GLU A 255 -29.13 10.39 -9.66
CA GLU A 255 -28.78 11.66 -9.01
C GLU A 255 -27.25 11.77 -8.82
N PHE A 256 -26.62 10.66 -8.40
CA PHE A 256 -25.18 10.56 -8.12
C PHE A 256 -24.50 9.53 -9.03
N ALA A 257 -23.16 9.53 -9.04
CA ALA A 257 -22.34 8.56 -9.79
C ALA A 257 -22.76 7.09 -9.46
N PRO A 258 -23.20 6.28 -10.45
CA PRO A 258 -23.69 4.93 -10.23
C PRO A 258 -22.53 3.92 -10.13
N PHE A 259 -21.61 4.17 -9.20
CA PHE A 259 -20.42 3.35 -8.97
C PHE A 259 -20.13 3.20 -7.48
N GLY A 260 -19.86 1.96 -7.06
CA GLY A 260 -19.03 1.70 -5.89
C GLY A 260 -17.56 1.83 -6.27
N ASP A 261 -16.66 1.91 -5.30
CA ASP A 261 -15.23 1.89 -5.54
C ASP A 261 -14.50 0.70 -4.90
N GLN A 262 -13.32 0.43 -5.44
CA GLN A 262 -12.31 -0.46 -4.89
C GLN A 262 -10.98 0.28 -4.96
N ARG A 263 -10.26 0.30 -3.83
CA ARG A 263 -9.02 1.05 -3.63
C ARG A 263 -7.90 0.09 -3.29
N VAL A 264 -6.86 0.07 -4.13
CA VAL A 264 -5.69 -0.82 -3.99
C VAL A 264 -4.45 0.05 -3.94
N SER A 265 -3.70 -0.04 -2.84
CA SER A 265 -2.40 0.62 -2.69
C SER A 265 -1.27 -0.41 -2.77
N TYR A 266 -0.11 -0.02 -3.29
CA TYR A 266 1.10 -0.84 -3.39
C TYR A 266 2.34 0.05 -3.19
N ILE A 267 3.28 -0.38 -2.34
CA ILE A 267 4.46 0.42 -1.96
C ILE A 267 5.48 0.44 -3.10
N LEU A 268 5.84 1.64 -3.56
CA LEU A 268 6.93 1.92 -4.50
C LEU A 268 7.98 2.88 -3.91
N LYS A 269 8.10 3.00 -2.57
CA LYS A 269 9.10 3.85 -1.88
C LYS A 269 10.12 3.19 -0.90
N THR A 270 10.27 1.88 -0.83
CA THR A 270 11.25 1.17 0.04
C THR A 270 12.49 0.53 -0.63
N GLY A 271 12.71 0.67 -1.95
CA GLY A 271 13.70 -0.10 -2.74
C GLY A 271 14.72 0.59 -3.66
N ALA A 272 14.93 1.91 -3.54
CA ALA A 272 16.22 2.53 -3.89
C ALA A 272 17.28 2.21 -2.82
N ASN A 273 16.89 1.40 -1.83
CA ASN A 273 17.71 0.62 -0.94
C ASN A 273 18.48 -0.50 -1.68
N TRP A 274 18.12 -0.84 -2.93
CA TRP A 274 19.00 -1.56 -3.85
C TRP A 274 20.00 -0.65 -4.57
N ALA A 275 20.95 -1.25 -5.27
CA ALA A 275 22.11 -0.59 -5.87
C ALA A 275 21.82 0.15 -7.19
N GLY A 276 20.92 1.14 -7.17
CA GLY A 276 20.59 2.01 -8.30
C GLY A 276 19.09 2.06 -8.61
N PRO A 277 18.69 2.61 -9.78
CA PRO A 277 17.31 2.57 -10.25
C PRO A 277 16.93 1.19 -10.80
N ILE A 278 15.63 0.93 -10.94
CA ILE A 278 15.07 -0.28 -11.55
C ILE A 278 15.28 -0.21 -13.07
N LYS A 279 16.10 -1.09 -13.66
CA LYS A 279 16.56 -0.90 -15.05
C LYS A 279 15.46 -1.13 -16.10
N ASP A 280 14.62 -2.15 -15.93
CA ASP A 280 13.37 -2.36 -16.70
C ASP A 280 12.20 -2.56 -15.73
N PHE A 281 11.36 -1.54 -15.58
CA PHE A 281 10.15 -1.60 -14.76
C PHE A 281 8.92 -1.74 -15.64
N ARG A 282 8.06 -2.70 -15.29
CA ARG A 282 6.78 -2.94 -15.93
C ARG A 282 5.68 -3.06 -14.87
N LEU A 283 4.66 -2.23 -15.00
CA LEU A 283 3.41 -2.33 -14.23
C LEU A 283 2.26 -2.75 -15.16
N VAL A 284 1.43 -3.70 -14.72
CA VAL A 284 0.14 -4.02 -15.32
C VAL A 284 -0.96 -3.88 -14.28
N VAL A 285 -1.87 -2.92 -14.47
CA VAL A 285 -3.07 -2.76 -13.65
C VAL A 285 -4.26 -3.43 -14.36
N ASP A 286 -4.93 -4.36 -13.69
CA ASP A 286 -6.13 -5.05 -14.17
C ASP A 286 -7.37 -4.64 -13.38
N LYS A 287 -8.34 -4.02 -14.05
CA LYS A 287 -9.61 -3.58 -13.45
C LYS A 287 -10.69 -4.66 -13.37
N GLY A 288 -10.39 -5.90 -13.74
CA GLY A 288 -11.24 -7.09 -13.55
C GLY A 288 -12.41 -7.25 -14.52
N ASP A 289 -13.23 -6.22 -14.72
CA ASP A 289 -14.39 -6.24 -15.63
C ASP A 289 -14.25 -5.17 -16.73
N PRO A 290 -14.55 -5.46 -18.01
CA PRO A 290 -14.51 -4.47 -19.10
C PRO A 290 -15.35 -3.20 -18.85
N ARG A 291 -16.41 -3.26 -18.04
CA ARG A 291 -17.32 -2.16 -17.69
C ARG A 291 -16.79 -1.23 -16.59
N ASN A 292 -15.87 -1.71 -15.74
CA ASN A 292 -15.29 -0.89 -14.66
C ASN A 292 -14.51 0.30 -15.21
N LEU A 293 -14.35 1.38 -14.45
CA LEU A 293 -13.36 2.43 -14.73
C LEU A 293 -12.12 2.17 -13.87
N VAL A 294 -10.93 2.61 -14.30
CA VAL A 294 -9.72 2.58 -13.46
C VAL A 294 -8.89 3.86 -13.62
N SER A 295 -8.39 4.40 -12.51
CA SER A 295 -7.52 5.58 -12.45
C SER A 295 -6.36 5.32 -11.49
N PHE A 296 -5.16 5.68 -11.90
CA PHE A 296 -3.92 5.59 -11.11
C PHE A 296 -2.87 6.52 -11.70
N CYS A 297 -1.88 6.91 -10.90
CA CYS A 297 -0.81 7.79 -11.36
C CYS A 297 0.24 7.04 -12.20
N GLY A 298 0.50 7.50 -13.42
CA GLY A 298 1.55 6.99 -14.29
C GLY A 298 1.52 7.60 -15.70
N ASP A 299 2.69 7.72 -16.35
CA ASP A 299 2.81 8.26 -17.70
C ASP A 299 3.06 7.16 -18.74
N GLY A 300 2.57 7.36 -19.96
CA GLY A 300 2.74 6.40 -21.06
C GLY A 300 1.83 5.17 -20.96
N LEU A 301 0.76 5.25 -20.15
CA LEU A 301 -0.19 4.16 -19.94
C LEU A 301 -0.78 3.66 -21.26
N LYS A 302 -0.62 2.36 -21.52
CA LYS A 302 -1.09 1.69 -22.73
C LYS A 302 -2.13 0.65 -22.36
N LYS A 303 -3.36 0.78 -22.87
CA LYS A 303 -4.36 -0.29 -22.76
C LYS A 303 -3.90 -1.51 -23.58
N ILE A 304 -3.70 -2.65 -22.92
CA ILE A 304 -3.21 -3.91 -23.53
C ILE A 304 -4.29 -5.00 -23.63
N SER A 305 -5.36 -4.93 -22.83
CA SER A 305 -6.52 -5.82 -22.91
C SER A 305 -7.82 -5.02 -22.65
N PRO A 306 -9.02 -5.60 -22.74
CA PRO A 306 -10.26 -4.94 -22.31
C PRO A 306 -10.21 -4.38 -20.88
N THR A 307 -9.45 -5.01 -19.98
CA THR A 307 -9.33 -4.68 -18.56
C THR A 307 -7.94 -4.18 -18.14
N GLN A 308 -6.88 -4.53 -18.87
CA GLN A 308 -5.49 -4.30 -18.46
C GLN A 308 -4.84 -3.08 -19.11
N PHE A 309 -4.07 -2.35 -18.30
CA PHE A 309 -3.28 -1.18 -18.68
C PHE A 309 -1.83 -1.40 -18.26
N GLU A 310 -0.90 -1.28 -19.21
CA GLU A 310 0.54 -1.43 -19.00
C GLU A 310 1.23 -0.06 -18.91
N MET A 311 2.14 0.10 -17.93
CA MET A 311 3.16 1.15 -17.91
C MET A 311 4.53 0.48 -18.02
N ARG A 312 5.46 1.10 -18.76
CA ARG A 312 6.87 0.71 -18.78
C ARG A 312 7.77 1.91 -18.55
N LYS A 313 8.86 1.70 -17.81
CA LYS A 313 9.88 2.69 -17.50
C LYS A 313 11.26 2.01 -17.54
N THR A 314 12.30 2.75 -17.92
CA THR A 314 13.69 2.29 -17.86
C THR A 314 14.48 3.21 -16.95
N ASP A 315 15.45 2.66 -16.22
CA ASP A 315 16.21 3.38 -15.16
C ASP A 315 15.26 4.14 -14.20
N PHE A 316 14.23 3.45 -13.75
CA PHE A 316 13.14 4.02 -12.97
C PHE A 316 13.46 4.13 -11.48
N THR A 317 13.30 5.34 -10.96
CA THR A 317 13.21 5.60 -9.51
C THR A 317 11.82 6.18 -9.23
N PRO A 318 10.87 5.40 -8.69
CA PRO A 318 9.56 5.91 -8.30
C PRO A 318 9.67 6.98 -7.21
N ALA A 319 8.94 8.08 -7.38
CA ALA A 319 8.84 9.16 -6.40
C ALA A 319 7.56 9.09 -5.54
N ALA A 320 6.61 8.23 -5.94
CA ALA A 320 5.30 8.02 -5.31
C ALA A 320 5.06 6.52 -5.15
N ASP A 321 4.25 6.15 -4.16
CA ASP A 321 3.65 4.81 -4.09
C ASP A 321 2.52 4.69 -5.12
N LEU A 322 2.11 3.47 -5.44
CA LEU A 322 1.03 3.24 -6.40
C LEU A 322 -0.32 3.17 -5.69
N ASP A 323 -1.19 4.13 -5.98
CA ASP A 323 -2.59 4.13 -5.59
C ASP A 323 -3.48 3.90 -6.82
N VAL A 324 -4.33 2.88 -6.77
CA VAL A 324 -5.28 2.50 -7.83
C VAL A 324 -6.72 2.61 -7.33
N LEU A 325 -7.53 3.37 -8.07
CA LEU A 325 -8.98 3.45 -7.91
C LEU A 325 -9.66 2.69 -9.04
N ILE A 326 -10.44 1.67 -8.72
CA ILE A 326 -11.33 0.97 -9.65
C ILE A 326 -12.77 1.34 -9.30
N LEU A 327 -13.52 1.91 -10.25
CA LEU A 327 -14.95 2.15 -10.08
C LEU A 327 -15.76 0.98 -10.67
N THR A 328 -16.57 0.34 -9.83
CA THR A 328 -17.41 -0.80 -10.20
C THR A 328 -18.86 -0.32 -10.44
N PRO A 329 -19.46 -0.55 -11.63
CA PRO A 329 -20.81 -0.06 -11.91
C PRO A 329 -21.84 -0.67 -10.96
N MET A 330 -22.60 0.18 -10.27
CA MET A 330 -23.76 -0.24 -9.48
C MET A 330 -24.87 -0.69 -10.44
N GLY A 331 -24.94 -1.99 -10.71
CA GLY A 331 -26.06 -2.57 -11.41
C GLY A 331 -27.29 -2.61 -10.50
N ASN A 332 -28.45 -2.23 -11.04
CA ASN A 332 -29.72 -2.73 -10.51
C ASN A 332 -29.66 -4.26 -10.54
N GLN A 333 -30.16 -4.90 -9.47
CA GLN A 333 -30.47 -6.34 -9.48
C GLN A 333 -31.73 -6.59 -10.32
#